data_AF-A0A254PTR4-F1
#
_entry.id   AF-A0A254PTR4-F1
#
_cell.length_a   1.000
_cell.length_b   1.000
_cell.length_c   1.000
_cell.angle_alpha   90.00
_cell.angle_beta   90.00
_cell.angle_gamma   90.00
#
_symmetry.space_group_name_H-M   'P 1'
#
loop_
_entity.id
_entity.type
_entity.pdbx_description
1 polymer ?
#
loop_
_entity_poly.entity_id
_entity_poly.type
_entity_poly.pdbx_seq_one_letter_code
_entity_poly.pdbx_strand_id
1 'polypeptide(L)' 'MPNKFVEEAPYHPGYEDVGLKAGASPLAAEIDEFRKSNSRYLNFADVIVDFCASEQNKGHPAK' A
#
# COMPACT_ATOMS: atom_id res chain seq x y z
N MET A 1 41.70 9.78 -7.77
CA MET A 1 41.59 11.12 -7.15
C MET A 1 40.16 11.27 -6.65
N PRO A 2 39.93 11.41 -5.34
CA PRO A 2 38.58 11.58 -4.81
C PRO A 2 37.99 12.94 -5.21
N ASN A 3 36.68 12.97 -5.45
CA ASN A 3 35.93 14.12 -5.93
C ASN A 3 35.94 15.26 -4.89
N LYS A 4 36.58 16.37 -5.24
CA LYS A 4 36.76 17.60 -4.45
C LYS A 4 35.48 18.40 -4.13
N PHE A 5 34.30 17.93 -4.56
CA PHE A 5 33.01 18.61 -4.34
C PHE A 5 32.08 17.88 -3.37
N VAL A 6 32.53 16.79 -2.75
CA VAL A 6 31.75 16.11 -1.70
C VAL A 6 32.47 16.37 -0.38
N GLU A 7 32.29 17.56 0.17
CA GLU A 7 32.59 17.81 1.57
C GLU A 7 31.52 17.05 2.36
N GLU A 8 31.86 15.86 2.87
CA GLU A 8 30.97 15.11 3.74
C GLU A 8 30.64 16.02 4.93
N ALA A 9 29.35 16.34 5.09
CA ALA A 9 28.90 17.15 6.21
C ALA A 9 29.40 16.53 7.52
N PRO A 10 29.86 17.33 8.50
CA PRO A 10 30.40 16.80 9.74
C PRO A 10 29.43 15.81 10.38
N TYR A 11 29.94 14.61 10.67
CA TYR A 11 29.17 13.59 11.40
C TYR A 11 28.67 14.19 12.71
N HIS A 12 27.35 14.23 12.89
CA HIS A 12 26.71 14.70 14.11
C HIS A 12 26.35 13.51 15.01
N PRO A 13 26.96 13.39 16.21
CA PRO A 13 26.58 12.39 17.19
C PRO A 13 25.08 12.54 17.49
N GLY A 14 24.31 11.47 17.25
CA GLY A 14 22.85 11.45 17.44
C GLY A 14 22.03 11.13 16.20
N TYR A 15 22.59 11.20 14.98
CA TYR A 15 21.89 10.76 13.75
C TYR A 15 21.57 9.26 13.73
N GLU A 16 22.35 8.46 14.46
CA GLU A 16 22.17 7.00 14.59
C GLU A 16 20.89 6.65 15.36
N ASP A 17 20.49 7.50 16.32
CA ASP A 17 19.28 7.32 17.14
C ASP A 17 18.05 8.05 16.57
N VAL A 18 18.20 8.79 15.47
CA VAL A 18 17.07 9.30 14.66
C VAL A 18 16.67 8.29 13.58
N GLY A 19 17.04 7.02 13.75
CA GLY A 19 16.30 5.93 13.13
C GLY A 19 14.84 6.08 13.54
N LEU A 20 14.01 6.54 12.59
CA LEU A 20 12.56 6.72 12.64
C LEU A 20 11.96 6.06 13.90
N LYS A 21 11.86 6.81 15.01
CA LYS A 21 11.31 6.28 16.27
C LYS A 21 10.06 5.49 15.92
N ALA A 22 10.01 4.24 16.37
CA ALA A 22 9.09 3.17 15.98
C ALA A 22 7.59 3.41 16.27
N GLY A 23 7.11 4.64 16.17
CA GLY A 23 5.71 4.96 16.04
C GLY A 23 5.38 5.10 14.56
N ALA A 24 4.50 4.24 14.05
CA ALA A 24 3.80 4.56 12.82
C ALA A 24 3.20 5.96 13.00
N SER A 25 3.52 6.89 12.10
CA SER A 25 2.91 8.21 12.10
C SER A 25 1.38 8.02 12.12
N PRO A 26 0.61 8.81 12.90
CA PRO A 26 -0.85 8.75 12.88
C PRO A 26 -1.43 8.78 11.45
N LEU A 27 -0.79 9.56 10.56
CA LEU A 27 -1.14 9.61 9.14
C LEU A 27 -0.87 8.28 8.41
N ALA A 28 0.23 7.59 8.74
CA ALA A 28 0.52 6.28 8.16
C ALA A 28 -0.48 5.22 8.61
N ALA A 29 -0.93 5.28 9.88
CA ALA A 29 -1.96 4.38 10.40
C ALA A 29 -3.32 4.61 9.72
N GLU A 30 -3.71 5.88 9.55
CA GLU A 30 -4.94 6.25 8.84
C GLU A 30 -4.92 5.78 7.38
N ILE A 31 -3.81 5.99 6.67
CA ILE A 31 -3.64 5.51 5.29
C ILE A 31 -3.76 3.97 5.21
N ASP A 32 -3.22 3.24 6.19
CA ASP A 32 -3.31 1.78 6.20
C ASP A 32 -4.74 1.28 6.42
N GLU A 33 -5.50 1.96 7.28
CA GLU A 33 -6.92 1.67 7.49
C GLU A 33 -7.75 1.90 6.22
N PHE A 34 -7.52 3.02 5.52
CA PHE A 34 -8.18 3.28 4.24
C PHE A 34 -7.84 2.24 3.18
N ARG A 35 -6.57 1.80 3.09
CA ARG A 35 -6.17 0.73 2.17
C ARG A 35 -6.89 -0.58 2.46
N LYS A 36 -6.99 -0.96 3.73
CA LYS A 36 -7.68 -2.18 4.17
C LYS A 36 -9.20 -2.09 3.93
N SER A 37 -9.79 -0.91 4.09
CA SER A 37 -11.20 -0.69 3.76
C SER A 37 -11.44 -0.83 2.26
N ASN A 38 -10.63 -0.16 1.44
CA ASN A 38 -10.74 -0.22 -0.02
C ASN A 38 -10.54 -1.64 -0.57
N SER A 39 -9.59 -2.42 -0.02
CA SER A 39 -9.39 -3.81 -0.45
C SER A 39 -10.62 -4.68 -0.21
N ARG A 40 -11.37 -4.44 0.89
CA ARG A 40 -12.62 -5.17 1.17
C ARG A 40 -13.71 -4.83 0.14
N TYR A 41 -13.85 -3.56 -0.22
CA TYR A 41 -14.82 -3.14 -1.24
C TYR A 41 -14.50 -3.72 -2.62
N LEU A 42 -13.22 -3.74 -3.00
CA LEU A 42 -12.80 -4.35 -4.26
C LEU A 42 -13.10 -5.86 -4.29
N ASN A 43 -12.74 -6.59 -3.23
CA ASN A 43 -13.06 -8.02 -3.14
C ASN A 43 -14.57 -8.31 -3.21
N PHE A 44 -15.40 -7.45 -2.60
CA PHE A 44 -16.85 -7.61 -2.68
C PHE A 44 -17.38 -7.34 -4.09
N ALA A 45 -16.82 -6.36 -4.80
CA ALA A 45 -17.16 -6.09 -6.19
C ALA A 45 -16.86 -7.30 -7.08
N ASP A 46 -15.72 -7.98 -6.88
CA ASP A 46 -15.37 -9.20 -7.62
C ASP A 46 -16.42 -10.30 -7.43
N VAL A 47 -16.88 -10.52 -6.18
CA VAL A 47 -17.93 -11.51 -5.89
C VAL A 47 -19.24 -11.19 -6.61
N ILE A 48 -19.64 -9.92 -6.69
CA ILE A 48 -20.84 -9.51 -7.44
C ILE A 48 -20.68 -9.79 -8.93
N VAL A 49 -19.52 -9.44 -9.49
CA VAL A 49 -19.22 -9.67 -10.91
C VAL A 49 -19.28 -11.16 -11.23
N ASP A 50 -18.63 -11.99 -10.41
CA ASP A 50 -18.65 -13.45 -10.55
C ASP A 50 -20.07 -14.02 -10.46
N PHE A 51 -20.87 -13.53 -9.50
CA PHE A 51 -22.27 -13.92 -9.38
C PHE A 51 -23.06 -13.58 -10.64
N CYS A 52 -22.99 -12.32 -11.10
CA CYS A 52 -23.68 -11.86 -12.31
C CYS A 52 -23.23 -12.61 -13.57
N ALA A 53 -21.95 -12.95 -13.70
CA ALA A 53 -21.43 -13.75 -14.80
C ALA A 53 -21.95 -15.20 -14.74
N SER A 54 -22.00 -15.79 -13.54
CA SER A 54 -22.52 -17.15 -13.34
C SER A 54 -23.99 -17.29 -13.72
N GLU A 55 -24.82 -16.28 -13.41
CA GLU A 55 -26.24 -16.28 -13.74
C GLU A 55 -26.47 -16.08 -15.26
N GLN A 56 -25.66 -15.25 -15.92
CA GLN A 56 -25.69 -15.10 -17.38
C GLN A 56 -25.38 -16.42 -18.11
N ASN A 57 -24.42 -17.19 -17.60
CA ASN A 57 -24.03 -18.47 -18.18
C ASN A 57 -25.09 -19.58 -17.98
N LYS A 58 -25.94 -19.48 -16.96
CA LYS A 58 -27.05 -20.44 -16.74
C LYS A 58 -28.24 -20.18 -17.67
N GLY A 59 -28.42 -18.95 -18.17
CA GLY A 59 -29.56 -18.54 -18.98
C GLY A 59 -29.45 -18.84 -20.49
N HIS A 60 -28.27 -19.22 -20.99
CA HIS A 60 -28.08 -19.63 -22.39
C HIS A 60 -27.76 -21.12 -22.45
N PRO A 61 -28.75 -22.02 -22.63
CA PRO A 61 -28.44 -23.32 -23.18
C PRO A 61 -27.83 -23.06 -24.56
N ALA A 62 -26.57 -23.46 -24.74
CA ALA A 62 -25.93 -23.49 -26.04
C ALA A 62 -26.89 -24.20 -27.03
N LYS A 63 -27.26 -23.49 -28.09
CA LYS A 63 -28.06 -24.03 -29.19
C LYS A 63 -27.27 -25.10 -29.94
#